data_AF-A0AAD8Y6X9-F1
#
_entry.id   AF-A0AAD8Y6X9-F1
#
_cell.length_a   1.000
_cell.length_b   1.000
_cell.length_c   1.000
_cell.angle_alpha   90.00
_cell.angle_beta   90.00
_cell.angle_gamma   90.00
#
_symmetry.space_group_name_H-M   'P 1'
#
loop_
_entity.id
_entity.type
_entity.pdbx_description
1 polymer ?
#
loop_
_entity_poly.entity_id
_entity_poly.type
_entity_poly.pdbx_seq_one_letter_code
_entity_poly.pdbx_strand_id
1 'polypeptide(L)'
;MPKSRRAQRVALTKTAKKTRDHKTNYIEMVREAIDANDRLYLFSYENMRSNHFKDVRLHFRGSSSDKNSMSDENDSSSGTDGRIFLGKNKLLQIALGRGPEDEYSDNLHKLSKILSGLLGFCVPIRVPLM
;
A
#
# COMPACT_ATOMS: atom_id res chain seq x y z
N MET A 1 -21.01 41.51 -3.77
CA MET A 1 -20.60 41.22 -5.17
C MET A 1 -19.99 39.82 -5.24
N PRO A 2 -20.45 38.92 -6.12
CA PRO A 2 -19.80 37.62 -6.32
C PRO A 2 -18.37 37.84 -6.80
N LYS A 3 -17.38 37.30 -6.08
CA LYS A 3 -15.96 37.43 -6.45
C LYS A 3 -15.71 36.74 -7.80
N SER A 4 -15.05 37.45 -8.72
CA SER A 4 -14.57 36.92 -10.00
C SER A 4 -13.86 35.58 -9.80
N ARG A 5 -14.40 34.51 -10.38
CA ARG A 5 -13.80 33.17 -10.41
C ARG A 5 -13.29 32.90 -11.83
N ARG A 6 -12.00 32.57 -11.97
CA ARG A 6 -11.43 32.16 -13.26
C ARG A 6 -12.09 30.87 -13.73
N ALA A 7 -12.38 30.77 -15.03
CA ALA A 7 -12.88 29.56 -15.63
C ALA A 7 -11.84 28.43 -15.49
N GLN A 8 -12.19 27.37 -14.75
CA GLN A 8 -11.37 26.16 -14.69
C GLN A 8 -11.60 25.34 -15.97
N ARG A 9 -10.51 24.95 -16.62
CA ARG A 9 -10.56 24.05 -17.78
C ARG A 9 -11.01 22.67 -17.29
N VAL A 10 -12.26 22.30 -17.59
CA VAL A 10 -12.83 20.99 -17.23
C VAL A 10 -12.39 19.97 -18.29
N ALA A 11 -11.74 18.88 -17.86
CA ALA A 11 -11.34 17.79 -18.74
C ALA A 11 -12.47 16.75 -18.86
N LEU A 12 -12.70 16.23 -20.06
CA LEU A 12 -13.71 15.19 -20.36
C LEU A 12 -13.18 13.76 -20.15
N THR A 13 -12.07 13.60 -19.43
CA THR A 13 -11.44 12.30 -19.21
C THR A 13 -12.28 11.46 -18.25
N LYS A 14 -12.40 10.16 -18.53
CA LYS A 14 -13.16 9.19 -17.69
C LYS A 14 -12.45 8.82 -16.37
N THR A 15 -11.33 9.45 -16.03
CA THR A 15 -10.54 9.13 -14.85
C THR A 15 -11.12 9.79 -13.60
N ALA A 16 -11.67 8.96 -12.70
CA ALA A 16 -12.15 9.42 -11.40
C ALA A 16 -10.97 9.79 -10.49
N LYS A 17 -11.16 10.84 -9.67
CA LYS A 17 -10.19 11.20 -8.63
C LYS A 17 -10.26 10.16 -7.52
N LYS A 18 -9.10 9.81 -6.95
CA LYS A 18 -9.05 8.96 -5.75
C LYS A 18 -9.66 9.72 -4.57
N THR A 19 -10.89 9.39 -4.23
CA THR A 19 -11.66 9.86 -3.07
C THR A 19 -11.07 9.36 -1.74
N ARG A 20 -11.60 9.88 -0.63
CA ARG A 20 -11.22 9.51 0.73
C ARG A 20 -11.37 8.00 0.98
N ASP A 21 -12.37 7.36 0.40
CA ASP A 21 -12.67 5.94 0.65
C ASP A 21 -11.51 5.03 0.21
N HIS A 22 -10.86 5.33 -0.91
CA HIS A 22 -9.66 4.60 -1.33
C HIS A 22 -8.50 4.69 -0.32
N LYS A 23 -8.44 5.77 0.47
CA LYS A 23 -7.42 5.91 1.52
C LYS A 23 -7.77 5.05 2.73
N THR A 24 -9.05 4.97 3.08
CA THR A 24 -9.55 4.10 4.15
C THR A 24 -9.30 2.64 3.80
N ASN A 25 -9.72 2.21 2.61
CA ASN A 25 -9.48 0.83 2.14
C ASN A 25 -7.98 0.50 2.12
N TYR A 26 -7.13 1.44 1.72
CA TYR A 26 -5.68 1.22 1.77
C TYR A 26 -5.17 1.02 3.20
N ILE A 27 -5.69 1.75 4.19
CA ILE A 27 -5.31 1.57 5.59
C ILE A 27 -5.73 0.18 6.09
N GLU A 28 -6.94 -0.26 5.75
CA GLU A 28 -7.46 -1.58 6.11
C GLU A 28 -6.60 -2.70 5.52
N MET A 29 -6.25 -2.62 4.24
CA MET A 29 -5.36 -3.58 3.59
C MET A 29 -3.97 -3.68 4.24
N VAL A 30 -3.45 -2.55 4.75
CA VAL A 30 -2.17 -2.53 5.46
C VAL A 30 -2.30 -3.25 6.81
N ARG A 31 -3.37 -3.01 7.55
CA ARG A 31 -3.63 -3.65 8.85
C ARG A 31 -3.80 -5.16 8.70
N GLU A 32 -4.61 -5.60 7.74
CA GLU A 32 -4.79 -7.02 7.43
C GLU A 32 -3.47 -7.72 7.07
N ALA A 33 -2.59 -7.05 6.29
CA ALA A 33 -1.31 -7.63 5.93
C ALA A 33 -0.32 -7.72 7.10
N ILE A 34 -0.42 -6.81 8.07
CA ILE A 34 0.35 -6.85 9.32
C ILE A 34 -0.16 -8.01 10.19
N ASP A 35 -1.47 -8.20 10.32
CA ASP A 35 -2.04 -9.29 11.11
C ASP A 35 -1.69 -10.67 10.54
N ALA A 36 -1.61 -10.78 9.22
CA ALA A 36 -1.29 -12.04 8.55
C ALA A 36 0.19 -12.47 8.70
N ASN A 37 1.10 -11.55 9.05
CA ASN A 37 2.54 -11.81 8.99
C ASN A 37 3.32 -11.23 10.18
N ASP A 38 4.19 -12.06 10.75
CA ASP A 38 4.97 -11.69 11.94
C ASP A 38 6.15 -10.75 11.63
N ARG A 39 6.47 -10.49 10.36
CA ARG A 39 7.66 -9.74 9.93
C ARG A 39 7.30 -8.64 8.94
N LEU A 40 7.91 -7.47 9.09
CA LEU A 40 7.73 -6.34 8.20
C LEU A 40 9.07 -5.72 7.84
N TYR A 41 9.30 -5.46 6.55
CA TYR A 41 10.53 -4.89 6.03
C TYR A 41 10.28 -3.51 5.43
N LEU A 42 11.18 -2.57 5.73
CA LEU A 42 11.19 -1.24 5.16
C LEU A 42 12.31 -1.15 4.11
N PHE A 43 12.02 -0.56 2.95
CA PHE A 43 13.01 -0.34 1.90
C PHE A 43 12.89 1.06 1.32
N SER A 44 14.04 1.70 1.07
CA SER A 44 14.14 2.93 0.31
C SER A 44 14.33 2.63 -1.16
N TYR A 45 13.80 3.49 -2.02
CA TYR A 45 13.99 3.37 -3.45
C TYR A 45 14.17 4.74 -4.09
N GLU A 46 14.90 4.79 -5.19
CA GLU A 46 15.09 6.00 -5.98
C GLU A 46 14.68 5.73 -7.44
N ASN A 47 14.00 6.69 -8.06
CA ASN A 47 13.58 6.63 -9.47
C ASN A 47 12.84 5.33 -9.86
N MET A 48 11.95 4.85 -9.01
CA MET A 48 11.17 3.64 -9.29
C MET A 48 10.20 3.85 -10.45
N ARG A 49 10.36 3.04 -11.50
CA ARG A 49 9.45 2.98 -12.64
C ARG A 49 8.43 1.86 -12.47
N SER A 50 7.20 2.12 -12.91
CA SER A 50 6.08 1.18 -12.81
C SER A 50 6.34 -0.17 -13.48
N ASN A 51 7.14 -0.21 -14.55
CA ASN A 51 7.42 -1.44 -15.30
C ASN A 51 8.19 -2.46 -14.46
N HIS A 52 9.36 -2.09 -13.94
CA HIS A 52 10.19 -2.99 -13.13
C HIS A 52 9.48 -3.41 -11.84
N PHE A 53 8.64 -2.54 -11.28
CA PHE A 53 7.95 -2.87 -10.04
C PHE A 53 6.79 -3.87 -10.22
N LYS A 54 6.25 -4.00 -11.45
CA LYS A 54 5.27 -5.07 -11.73
C LYS A 54 5.90 -6.43 -11.53
N ASP A 55 7.13 -6.60 -11.99
CA ASP A 55 7.86 -7.87 -11.89
C ASP A 55 8.14 -8.19 -10.42
N VAL A 56 8.62 -7.20 -9.64
CA VAL A 56 8.85 -7.37 -8.20
C VAL A 56 7.56 -7.77 -7.47
N ARG A 57 6.43 -7.12 -7.78
CA ARG A 57 5.13 -7.49 -7.20
C ARG A 57 4.69 -8.89 -7.59
N LEU A 58 5.00 -9.33 -8.80
CA LEU A 58 4.67 -10.66 -9.28
C LEU A 58 5.47 -11.72 -8.52
N HIS A 59 6.78 -11.49 -8.32
CA HIS A 59 7.62 -12.38 -7.54
C HIS A 59 7.18 -12.51 -6.07
N PHE A 60 6.73 -11.42 -5.45
CA PHE A 60 6.28 -11.46 -4.05
C PHE A 60 4.93 -12.18 -3.84
N ARG A 61 4.10 -12.29 -4.88
CA ARG A 61 2.81 -13.01 -4.83
C ARG A 61 2.93 -14.52 -5.04
N GLY A 62 4.16 -15.04 -5.15
CA GLY A 62 4.41 -16.44 -5.47
C GLY A 62 4.44 -16.67 -6.98
N SER A 63 5.29 -17.61 -7.39
CA SER A 63 5.45 -18.04 -8.79
C SER A 63 4.28 -18.88 -9.31
N SER A 64 3.08 -18.78 -8.73
CA SER A 64 1.85 -19.38 -9.28
C SER A 64 1.41 -18.58 -10.51
N SER A 65 2.21 -18.69 -11.56
CA SER A 65 1.83 -18.30 -12.91
C SER A 65 0.80 -19.29 -13.43
N ASP A 66 -0.47 -19.11 -13.08
CA ASP A 66 -1.53 -19.36 -14.04
C ASP A 66 -2.04 -18.01 -14.51
N LYS A 67 -1.68 -17.72 -15.76
CA LYS A 67 -2.03 -16.51 -16.47
C LYS A 67 -3.52 -16.57 -16.81
N ASN A 68 -4.15 -15.39 -16.79
CA ASN A 68 -5.39 -15.01 -17.47
C ASN A 68 -6.70 -15.04 -16.65
N SER A 69 -6.97 -13.96 -15.91
CA SER A 69 -8.31 -13.37 -15.91
C SER A 69 -8.24 -11.86 -15.69
N MET A 70 -8.71 -11.12 -16.69
CA MET A 70 -9.33 -9.83 -16.49
C MET A 70 -10.63 -10.10 -15.75
N SER A 71 -10.63 -9.99 -14.43
CA SER A 71 -11.85 -9.98 -13.62
C SER A 71 -11.63 -9.08 -12.41
N ASP A 72 -12.30 -7.92 -12.43
CA ASP A 72 -13.03 -7.48 -11.25
C ASP A 72 -13.70 -8.72 -10.67
N GLU A 73 -13.33 -9.13 -9.46
CA GLU A 73 -14.17 -9.77 -8.43
C GLU A 73 -13.31 -9.88 -7.15
N ASN A 74 -13.93 -9.56 -6.03
CA ASN A 74 -13.38 -9.74 -4.70
C ASN A 74 -13.21 -11.25 -4.46
N ASP A 75 -12.06 -11.80 -4.81
CA ASP A 75 -11.69 -13.14 -4.36
C ASP A 75 -10.87 -13.02 -3.08
N SER A 76 -11.53 -13.31 -1.97
CA SER A 76 -10.94 -13.55 -0.66
C SER A 76 -10.28 -14.93 -0.65
N SER A 77 -9.26 -15.14 -1.50
CA SER A 77 -8.42 -16.32 -1.41
C SER A 77 -7.29 -16.05 -0.40
N SER A 78 -7.43 -16.70 0.74
CA SER A 78 -6.45 -16.85 1.82
C SER A 78 -5.16 -17.52 1.29
N GLY A 79 -4.33 -16.75 0.58
CA GLY A 79 -3.00 -17.14 0.18
C GLY A 79 -1.98 -16.29 0.91
N THR A 80 -1.09 -16.93 1.65
CA THR A 80 0.06 -16.35 2.37
C THR A 80 1.08 -15.75 1.42
N ASP A 81 0.65 -14.77 0.64
CA ASP A 81 1.43 -14.15 -0.43
C ASP A 81 2.00 -12.83 0.06
N GLY A 82 3.29 -12.61 -0.22
CA GLY A 82 3.99 -11.39 0.16
C GLY A 82 3.36 -10.17 -0.53
N ARG A 83 3.14 -9.10 0.22
CA ARG A 83 2.54 -7.85 -0.28
C ARG A 83 3.52 -6.70 -0.15
N ILE A 84 3.60 -5.87 -1.20
CA ILE A 84 4.42 -4.66 -1.19
C ILE A 84 3.52 -3.42 -1.21
N PHE A 85 3.71 -2.58 -0.20
CA PHE A 85 2.96 -1.35 -0.01
C PHE A 85 3.83 -0.15 -0.37
N LEU A 86 3.36 0.58 -1.39
CA LEU A 86 3.86 1.90 -1.76
C LEU A 86 2.70 2.89 -1.66
N GLY A 87 2.95 4.05 -1.07
CA GLY A 87 1.90 5.02 -0.86
C GLY A 87 2.42 6.31 -0.27
N LYS A 88 1.50 7.21 0.05
CA LYS A 88 1.84 8.44 0.75
C LYS A 88 2.29 8.09 2.16
N ASN A 89 3.52 8.44 2.53
CA ASN A 89 4.10 8.12 3.86
C ASN A 89 3.17 8.51 5.00
N LYS A 90 2.48 9.65 4.88
CA LYS A 90 1.58 10.15 5.91
C LYS A 90 0.37 9.24 6.19
N LEU A 91 -0.06 8.50 5.18
CA LEU A 91 -1.14 7.50 5.27
C LEU A 91 -0.60 6.21 5.89
N LEU A 92 0.62 5.80 5.52
CA LEU A 92 1.31 4.66 6.15
C LEU A 92 1.56 4.88 7.63
N GLN A 93 2.01 6.07 8.00
CA GLN A 93 2.18 6.48 9.41
C GLN A 93 0.85 6.45 10.19
N ILE A 94 -0.30 6.67 9.55
CA ILE A 94 -1.61 6.53 10.21
C ILE A 94 -1.98 5.06 10.35
N ALA A 95 -1.69 4.24 9.33
CA ALA A 95 -1.98 2.81 9.38
C ALA A 95 -1.18 2.10 10.49
N LEU A 96 0.10 2.47 10.66
CA LEU A 96 1.00 1.88 11.65
C LEU A 96 0.88 2.49 13.06
N GLY A 97 0.42 3.74 13.15
CA GLY A 97 0.40 4.54 14.38
C GLY A 97 1.56 5.53 14.45
N ARG A 98 1.27 6.80 14.78
CA ARG A 98 2.28 7.88 14.82
C ARG A 98 2.96 8.04 16.17
N GLY A 99 2.25 7.68 17.23
CA GLY A 99 2.71 7.73 18.60
C GLY A 99 2.26 6.48 19.34
N PRO A 100 2.74 6.29 20.57
CA PRO A 100 2.50 5.08 21.35
C PRO A 100 1.04 4.79 21.65
N GLU A 101 0.23 5.84 21.77
CA GLU A 101 -1.21 5.75 22.02
C GLU A 101 -2.01 5.16 20.84
N ASP A 102 -1.50 5.35 19.60
CA ASP A 102 -2.19 5.03 18.35
C ASP A 102 -1.53 3.83 17.63
N GLU A 103 -0.63 3.10 18.29
CA GLU A 103 0.07 1.96 17.68
C GLU A 103 -0.87 0.81 17.39
N TYR A 104 -0.79 0.28 16.17
CA TYR A 104 -1.54 -0.92 15.81
C TYR A 104 -0.93 -2.19 16.41
N SER A 105 0.40 -2.23 16.52
CA SER A 105 1.15 -3.34 17.12
C SER A 105 2.38 -2.79 17.85
N ASP A 106 2.88 -3.54 18.83
CA ASP A 106 3.99 -3.08 19.66
C ASP A 106 5.23 -2.73 18.81
N ASN A 107 5.81 -1.56 19.06
CA ASN A 107 7.02 -1.01 18.42
C ASN A 107 6.85 -0.48 16.98
N LEU A 108 5.64 -0.45 16.41
CA LEU A 108 5.40 0.08 15.06
C LEU A 108 5.62 1.60 14.97
N HIS A 109 5.47 2.35 16.07
CA HIS A 109 5.74 3.80 16.05
C HIS A 109 7.18 4.13 15.64
N LYS A 110 8.14 3.22 15.90
CA LYS A 110 9.55 3.39 15.51
C LYS A 110 9.68 3.39 14.00
N LEU A 111 8.92 2.54 13.30
CA LEU A 111 8.89 2.48 11.84
C LEU A 111 8.22 3.73 11.24
N SER A 112 7.16 4.23 11.87
CA SER A 112 6.50 5.47 11.47
C SER A 112 7.45 6.68 11.49
N LYS A 113 8.40 6.73 12.42
CA LYS A 113 9.43 7.80 12.48
C LYS A 113 10.42 7.70 11.32
N ILE A 114 10.77 6.49 10.90
CA ILE A 114 11.75 6.24 9.83
C ILE A 114 11.12 6.49 8.45
N LEU A 115 9.79 6.34 8.31
CA LEU A 115 9.00 6.56 7.09
C LEU A 115 9.03 8.02 6.58
N SER A 116 10.18 8.49 6.09
CA SER A 116 10.42 9.78 5.43
C SER A 116 11.02 9.61 4.02
N GLY A 117 10.60 10.43 3.05
CA GLY A 117 11.10 10.36 1.66
C GLY A 117 10.49 9.23 0.81
N LEU A 118 11.25 8.68 -0.12
CA LEU A 118 10.84 7.59 -1.01
C LEU A 118 11.03 6.23 -0.33
N LEU A 119 10.10 5.89 0.55
CA LEU A 119 10.11 4.63 1.29
C LEU A 119 8.87 3.81 0.96
N GLY A 120 9.09 2.51 0.84
CA GLY A 120 8.07 1.48 0.80
C GLY A 120 8.27 0.53 1.96
N PHE A 121 7.23 -0.24 2.27
CA PHE A 121 7.41 -1.41 3.11
C PHE A 121 6.81 -2.62 2.41
N CYS A 122 7.34 -3.79 2.74
CA CYS A 122 6.82 -5.05 2.27
C CYS A 122 6.68 -6.01 3.43
N VAL A 123 5.73 -6.92 3.23
CA VAL A 123 5.48 -8.02 4.12
C VAL A 123 5.89 -9.28 3.34
N PRO A 124 6.83 -10.09 3.86
CA PRO A 124 7.34 -11.26 3.16
C PRO A 124 6.30 -12.38 3.12
N ILE A 125 6.50 -13.35 2.24
CA ILE A 125 5.80 -14.63 2.30
C ILE A 125 6.16 -15.32 3.61
N ARG A 126 5.17 -15.86 4.33
CA ARG A 126 5.38 -16.67 5.54
C ARG A 126 6.09 -17.97 5.16
N VAL A 127 7.42 -17.96 5.28
CA VAL A 127 8.22 -19.19 5.12
C VAL A 127 8.06 -20.00 6.40
N PRO A 128 7.52 -21.24 6.35
CA PRO A 128 7.51 -22.10 7.52
C PRO A 128 8.96 -22.37 7.93
N LEU A 129 9.32 -21.95 9.14
CA LEU A 129 10.58 -22.35 9.76
C LEU A 129 10.49 -23.87 9.98
N MET A 130 11.32 -24.64 9.27
CA MET A 130 11.55 -26.06 9.51
C MET A 130 12.31 -26.26 10.83
#